data_AF-A0A7R8UJ31-F1
#
_entry.id   AF-A0A7R8UJ31-F1
#
_cell.length_a   1.000
_cell.length_b   1.000
_cell.length_c   1.000
_cell.angle_alpha   90.00
_cell.angle_beta   90.00
_cell.angle_gamma   90.00
#
_symmetry.space_group_name_H-M   'P 1'
#
loop_
_entity.id
_entity.type
_entity.pdbx_description
1 polymer ?
#
loop_
_entity_poly.entity_id
_entity_poly.type
_entity_poly.pdbx_seq_one_letter_code
_entity_poly.pdbx_strand_id
1 'polypeptide(L)'
;MRLPKVSLRRSFFLGICAALLLFFGFCIRDRELWRPRARKLHFYQMEKNDDKPLSEQTTEGSALQNQGPNEYEAETQPPSSYVPTSKAWYFRNGERYPEPMPRRAGRKRRLAKLFPQDDAHSDRIINQLMFVPHNYEEIREEGTLKTILLYNGLGPWNVKKGRDVFLNSKCPVDTCTLTANKEKAASADLILYKDHYIPTGIHRPSKQIFMIYFLECPYHTQHIKVPDVFNWTATYRRDSDIVAPYEKWEYYDSKVRQVEQDHNYALNKTKKVAWFVSNCGARNGRLQYAHELQKYIQVDIYGACGSLKCSRNTADKCFDILDHDYKFYLAFENSNCKDYITEKFFVNALNRNVLPIVMGARPEDYESSAPYRSYIHVDEFASPKELAEYLHILDKNEELYNSYFKWKGTGEFINTYFWCRVCAALHDEEALKRPKWYQDVNEWWRGPGVCTNGSWRNFKARKDVISDD
;
A
#
# COMPACT_ATOMS: atom_id res chain seq x y z
N MET A 1 59.61 18.75 39.88
CA MET A 1 58.24 19.23 39.64
C MET A 1 57.30 18.03 39.53
N ARG A 2 56.29 17.90 40.41
CA ARG A 2 55.25 16.86 40.29
C ARG A 2 54.02 17.48 39.60
N LEU A 3 53.61 16.90 38.48
CA LEU A 3 52.39 17.28 37.75
C LEU A 3 51.14 16.83 38.53
N PRO A 4 50.05 17.61 38.52
CA PRO A 4 48.83 17.29 39.26
C PRO A 4 48.06 16.15 38.56
N LYS A 5 47.67 15.14 39.34
CA LYS A 5 46.78 14.06 38.87
C LYS A 5 45.35 14.59 38.77
N VAL A 6 44.87 14.81 37.55
CA VAL A 6 43.48 15.17 37.28
C VAL A 6 42.62 13.89 37.26
N SER A 7 41.57 13.87 38.08
CA SER A 7 40.63 12.75 38.15
C SER A 7 39.77 12.68 36.90
N LEU A 8 39.76 11.52 36.21
CA LEU A 8 38.93 11.25 35.03
C LEU A 8 37.44 11.56 35.26
N ARG A 9 36.96 11.40 36.50
CA ARG A 9 35.58 11.71 36.86
C ARG A 9 35.27 13.20 36.72
N ARG A 10 36.20 14.08 37.07
CA ARG A 10 36.03 15.54 36.92
C ARG A 10 36.08 15.97 35.46
N SER A 11 36.94 15.34 34.64
CA SER A 11 37.00 15.62 33.21
C SER A 11 35.73 15.20 32.46
N PHE A 12 35.10 14.10 32.89
CA PHE A 12 33.83 13.63 32.30
C PHE A 12 32.68 14.59 32.61
N PHE A 13 32.56 15.06 33.85
CA PHE A 13 31.53 16.05 34.22
C PHE A 13 31.73 17.39 33.53
N LEU A 14 32.98 17.86 33.39
CA LEU A 14 33.29 19.08 32.63
C LEU A 14 32.91 18.95 31.15
N GLY A 15 33.11 17.76 30.55
CA GLY A 15 32.68 17.47 29.17
C GLY A 15 31.16 17.52 28.97
N ILE A 16 30.40 16.97 29.92
CA ILE A 16 28.92 17.01 29.87
C ILE A 16 28.40 18.45 30.04
N CYS A 17 28.97 19.22 30.96
CA CYS A 17 28.59 20.63 31.15
C CYS A 17 28.89 21.48 29.91
N ALA A 18 30.03 21.27 29.25
CA ALA A 18 30.38 21.98 28.01
C ALA A 18 29.43 21.61 26.85
N ALA A 19 29.03 20.34 26.73
CA ALA A 19 28.08 19.90 25.72
C ALA A 19 26.67 20.48 25.93
N LEU A 20 26.20 20.58 27.17
CA LEU A 20 24.91 21.18 27.51
C LEU A 20 24.89 22.70 27.25
N LEU A 21 25.99 23.40 27.55
CA LEU A 21 26.12 24.84 27.26
C LEU A 21 26.16 25.13 25.75
N LEU A 22 26.82 24.27 24.96
CA LEU A 22 26.79 24.38 23.49
C LEU A 22 25.38 24.12 22.94
N PHE A 23 24.66 23.14 23.47
CA PHE A 23 23.29 22.84 23.03
C PHE A 23 22.33 24.00 23.32
N PHE A 24 22.41 24.61 24.51
CA PHE A 24 21.63 25.80 24.84
C PHE A 24 22.03 27.04 24.01
N GLY A 25 23.32 27.22 23.71
CA GLY A 25 23.80 28.30 22.84
C GLY A 25 23.27 28.21 21.41
N PHE A 26 23.18 27.00 20.84
CA PHE A 26 22.59 26.79 19.51
C PHE A 26 21.08 27.02 19.50
N CYS A 27 20.34 26.61 20.55
CA CYS A 27 18.90 26.82 20.64
C CYS A 27 18.51 28.30 20.80
N ILE A 28 19.35 29.14 21.40
CA ILE A 28 19.10 30.58 21.51
C ILE A 28 19.31 31.28 20.15
N ARG A 29 20.25 30.79 19.33
CA ARG A 29 20.59 31.40 18.04
C ARG A 29 19.55 31.13 16.94
N ASP A 30 18.83 30.00 17.00
CA ASP A 30 17.75 29.68 16.05
C ASP A 30 16.47 30.51 16.27
N ARG A 31 16.27 31.07 17.48
CA ARG A 31 15.09 31.87 17.81
C ARG A 31 15.10 33.28 17.23
N GLU A 32 16.25 33.79 16.78
CA GLU A 32 16.37 35.13 16.19
C GLU A 32 16.25 35.15 14.65
N LEU A 33 16.29 33.99 13.98
CA LEU A 33 16.24 33.88 12.51
C LEU A 33 14.84 33.74 11.91
N TRP A 34 13.79 33.60 12.74
CA TRP A 34 12.39 33.46 12.30
C TRP A 34 11.47 34.53 12.90
N ARG A 35 11.63 35.79 12.46
CA ARG A 35 10.54 36.78 12.51
C ARG A 35 10.10 37.12 11.08
N PRO A 36 8.92 36.68 10.62
CA PRO A 36 8.34 37.19 9.38
C PRO A 36 7.89 38.64 9.58
N ARG A 37 8.43 39.55 8.77
CA ARG A 37 7.99 40.94 8.62
C ARG A 37 6.52 40.97 8.19
N ALA A 38 5.69 41.74 8.91
CA ALA A 38 4.33 42.08 8.48
C ALA A 38 4.38 42.84 7.13
N ARG A 39 3.64 42.36 6.13
CA ARG A 39 3.29 43.13 4.92
C ARG A 39 1.78 43.33 4.88
N LYS A 40 1.42 44.61 4.73
CA LYS A 40 0.07 45.17 4.66
C LYS A 40 -0.77 44.50 3.57
N LEU A 41 -2.01 44.13 3.92
CA LEU A 41 -3.08 43.82 2.98
C LEU A 41 -3.46 45.10 2.20
N HIS A 42 -3.47 45.02 0.87
CA HIS A 42 -4.28 45.91 0.04
C HIS A 42 -5.56 45.17 -0.33
N PHE A 43 -6.69 45.71 0.15
CA PHE A 43 -8.03 45.31 -0.25
C PHE A 43 -8.30 45.80 -1.67
N TYR A 44 -8.78 44.92 -2.54
CA TYR A 44 -9.51 45.30 -3.75
C TYR A 44 -10.94 44.76 -3.59
N GLN A 45 -11.89 45.69 -3.50
CA GLN A 45 -13.32 45.44 -3.58
C GLN A 45 -13.67 45.04 -5.01
N MET A 46 -14.53 44.03 -5.18
CA MET A 46 -15.35 43.91 -6.39
C MET A 46 -16.82 43.92 -5.98
N GLU A 47 -17.54 44.79 -6.67
CA GLU A 47 -18.92 45.19 -6.44
C GLU A 47 -19.92 44.10 -6.83
N LYS A 48 -21.08 44.19 -6.17
CA LYS A 48 -22.34 43.55 -6.54
C LYS A 48 -22.84 44.10 -7.88
N ASN A 49 -23.51 43.26 -8.66
CA ASN A 49 -24.79 43.64 -9.28
C ASN A 49 -25.62 42.38 -9.57
N ASP A 50 -26.87 42.44 -9.10
CA ASP A 50 -27.98 41.50 -9.33
C ASP A 50 -28.78 41.89 -10.59
N ASP A 51 -29.67 40.97 -10.99
CA ASP A 51 -30.89 41.14 -11.81
C ASP A 51 -30.74 41.26 -13.35
N LYS A 52 -31.53 40.63 -14.26
CA LYS A 52 -32.62 39.60 -14.26
C LYS A 52 -32.98 39.30 -15.76
N PRO A 53 -34.08 38.61 -16.18
CA PRO A 53 -34.07 37.39 -17.02
C PRO A 53 -34.83 37.51 -18.38
N LEU A 54 -35.26 36.34 -18.93
CA LEU A 54 -36.10 36.01 -20.13
C LEU A 54 -35.30 35.44 -21.32
N SER A 55 -35.74 34.41 -22.08
CA SER A 55 -37.06 33.79 -22.30
C SER A 55 -36.92 32.40 -22.95
N GLU A 56 -37.91 31.53 -22.74
CA GLU A 56 -38.23 30.35 -23.55
C GLU A 56 -38.60 30.73 -25.00
N GLN A 57 -38.25 29.88 -25.97
CA GLN A 57 -39.06 29.67 -27.17
C GLN A 57 -38.75 28.32 -27.84
N THR A 58 -39.81 27.54 -27.99
CA THR A 58 -39.97 26.33 -28.80
C THR A 58 -40.23 26.69 -30.26
N THR A 59 -39.82 25.84 -31.22
CA THR A 59 -40.63 25.36 -32.38
C THR A 59 -39.90 24.32 -33.25
N GLU A 60 -40.55 23.17 -33.37
CA GLU A 60 -40.72 22.19 -34.47
C GLU A 60 -39.89 22.23 -35.78
N GLY A 61 -39.37 21.04 -36.16
CA GLY A 61 -39.95 20.22 -37.24
C GLY A 61 -39.42 20.36 -38.69
N SER A 62 -38.64 19.38 -39.15
CA SER A 62 -38.63 18.92 -40.55
C SER A 62 -38.06 17.50 -40.67
N ALA A 63 -38.84 16.60 -41.28
CA ALA A 63 -38.55 15.20 -41.50
C ALA A 63 -38.28 14.92 -42.99
N LEU A 64 -37.44 13.92 -43.27
CA LEU A 64 -37.30 13.03 -44.45
C LEU A 64 -35.95 12.30 -44.25
N GLN A 65 -35.75 10.98 -44.35
CA GLN A 65 -36.49 9.91 -45.01
C GLN A 65 -35.92 8.56 -44.52
N ASN A 66 -36.78 7.53 -44.47
CA ASN A 66 -36.52 6.16 -44.02
C ASN A 66 -35.48 5.38 -44.85
N GLN A 67 -34.63 4.60 -44.18
CA GLN A 67 -34.17 3.28 -44.67
C GLN A 67 -34.18 2.28 -43.50
N GLY A 68 -34.72 1.09 -43.77
CA GLY A 68 -35.07 0.04 -42.81
C GLY A 68 -33.89 -0.74 -42.22
N PRO A 69 -34.18 -1.68 -41.31
CA PRO A 69 -33.22 -2.18 -40.34
C PRO A 69 -32.35 -3.29 -40.91
N ASN A 70 -31.02 -3.11 -40.86
CA ASN A 70 -30.08 -4.20 -41.03
C ASN A 70 -30.10 -5.10 -39.78
N GLU A 71 -30.18 -6.40 -40.06
CA GLU A 71 -30.10 -7.51 -39.12
C GLU A 71 -28.88 -7.35 -38.21
N TYR A 72 -29.15 -7.14 -36.91
CA TYR A 72 -28.15 -7.37 -35.88
C TYR A 72 -28.07 -8.88 -35.66
N GLU A 73 -26.98 -9.47 -36.15
CA GLU A 73 -26.52 -10.78 -35.72
C GLU A 73 -26.48 -10.79 -34.20
N ALA A 74 -27.31 -11.66 -33.61
CA ALA A 74 -27.32 -11.89 -32.19
C ALA A 74 -25.95 -12.44 -31.78
N GLU A 75 -25.12 -11.58 -31.16
CA GLU A 75 -24.00 -12.03 -30.36
C GLU A 75 -24.55 -12.96 -29.28
N THR A 76 -24.35 -14.26 -29.50
CA THR A 76 -24.55 -15.29 -28.50
C THR A 76 -23.76 -14.90 -27.27
N GLN A 77 -24.46 -14.45 -26.23
CA GLN A 77 -23.90 -14.26 -24.90
C GLN A 77 -23.15 -15.54 -24.52
N PRO A 78 -21.88 -15.45 -24.07
CA PRO A 78 -21.22 -16.62 -23.51
C PRO A 78 -22.03 -17.11 -22.31
N PRO A 79 -22.19 -18.44 -22.13
CA PRO A 79 -23.08 -18.98 -21.12
C PRO A 79 -22.72 -18.44 -19.73
N SER A 80 -23.65 -17.68 -19.17
CA SER A 80 -23.72 -17.30 -17.77
C SER A 80 -23.94 -18.57 -16.94
N SER A 81 -22.85 -19.19 -16.47
CA SER A 81 -22.74 -19.89 -15.17
C SER A 81 -21.55 -20.88 -15.14
N TYR A 82 -20.34 -20.43 -15.40
CA TYR A 82 -19.16 -21.21 -14.99
C TYR A 82 -18.59 -20.59 -13.72
N VAL A 83 -19.20 -20.91 -12.58
CA VAL A 83 -18.51 -20.77 -11.29
C VAL A 83 -17.56 -21.97 -11.24
N PRO A 84 -16.24 -21.77 -11.30
CA PRO A 84 -15.29 -22.85 -11.10
C PRO A 84 -15.62 -23.53 -9.78
N THR A 85 -15.84 -24.84 -9.79
CA THR A 85 -16.21 -25.61 -8.59
C THR A 85 -15.16 -25.53 -7.49
N SER A 86 -13.92 -25.18 -7.82
CA SER A 86 -12.81 -24.99 -6.88
C SER A 86 -12.20 -23.57 -6.93
N LYS A 87 -11.87 -23.04 -5.75
CA LYS A 87 -11.15 -21.77 -5.59
C LYS A 87 -9.74 -21.85 -6.20
N ALA A 88 -9.23 -20.72 -6.67
CA ALA A 88 -7.84 -20.60 -7.12
C ALA A 88 -6.85 -20.99 -6.01
N TRP A 89 -5.71 -21.57 -6.39
CA TRP A 89 -4.71 -22.16 -5.49
C TRP A 89 -4.20 -21.25 -4.37
N TYR A 90 -4.26 -19.93 -4.57
CA TYR A 90 -3.81 -18.95 -3.58
C TYR A 90 -4.86 -18.62 -2.50
N PHE A 91 -6.11 -19.04 -2.67
CA PHE A 91 -7.11 -18.99 -1.62
C PHE A 91 -6.91 -20.12 -0.61
N ARG A 92 -7.46 -19.96 0.59
CA ARG A 92 -7.47 -21.03 1.59
C ARG A 92 -8.25 -22.23 1.04
N ASN A 93 -7.61 -23.40 1.09
CA ASN A 93 -8.11 -24.65 0.51
C ASN A 93 -8.43 -24.55 -0.99
N GLY A 94 -7.74 -23.65 -1.71
CA GLY A 94 -7.82 -23.55 -3.16
C GLY A 94 -7.06 -24.69 -3.85
N GLU A 95 -7.64 -25.22 -4.91
CA GLU A 95 -7.10 -26.37 -5.66
C GLU A 95 -6.94 -26.09 -7.15
N ARG A 96 -7.46 -24.95 -7.64
CA ARG A 96 -7.34 -24.58 -9.05
C ARG A 96 -6.00 -23.89 -9.31
N TYR A 97 -5.07 -24.63 -9.89
CA TYR A 97 -3.78 -24.13 -10.37
C TYR A 97 -3.89 -23.53 -11.77
N PRO A 98 -3.00 -22.59 -12.14
CA PRO A 98 -2.91 -22.10 -13.52
C PRO A 98 -2.32 -23.15 -14.45
N GLU A 99 -2.81 -23.16 -15.69
CA GLU A 99 -2.21 -23.93 -16.79
C GLU A 99 -1.11 -23.11 -17.48
N PRO A 100 -0.11 -23.76 -18.10
CA PRO A 100 0.85 -23.10 -18.98
C PRO A 100 0.15 -22.22 -20.03
N MET A 101 0.67 -21.01 -20.23
CA MET A 101 0.13 -20.11 -21.25
C MET A 101 0.19 -20.76 -22.63
N PRO A 102 -0.78 -20.53 -23.53
CA PRO A 102 -0.75 -21.10 -24.87
C PRO A 102 0.44 -20.57 -25.69
N ARG A 103 1.08 -21.45 -26.47
CA ARG A 103 2.10 -21.09 -27.47
C ARG A 103 1.48 -20.12 -28.50
N ARG A 104 2.15 -19.00 -28.75
CA ARG A 104 1.67 -17.98 -29.70
C ARG A 104 2.11 -18.25 -31.14
N ALA A 105 1.18 -18.11 -32.08
CA ALA A 105 1.48 -17.87 -33.48
C ALA A 105 1.51 -16.35 -33.76
N GLY A 106 2.71 -15.78 -33.99
CA GLY A 106 2.88 -14.41 -34.54
C GLY A 106 3.06 -13.24 -33.53
N ARG A 107 3.25 -12.03 -34.10
CA ARG A 107 3.71 -10.79 -33.42
C ARG A 107 2.61 -9.91 -32.79
N LYS A 108 1.60 -10.45 -32.10
CA LYS A 108 0.58 -9.61 -31.40
C LYS A 108 0.95 -9.28 -29.93
N ARG A 109 0.39 -8.18 -29.39
CA ARG A 109 0.54 -7.61 -28.01
C ARG A 109 0.56 -8.69 -26.91
N ARG A 110 1.50 -8.69 -25.96
CA ARG A 110 1.66 -9.67 -24.84
C ARG A 110 0.33 -10.07 -24.18
N LEU A 111 0.09 -11.39 -23.94
CA LEU A 111 -1.13 -11.88 -23.26
C LEU A 111 -1.05 -11.65 -21.75
N ALA A 112 0.07 -12.04 -21.14
CA ALA A 112 0.26 -11.96 -19.70
C ALA A 112 0.57 -10.51 -19.29
N LYS A 113 -0.28 -9.94 -18.43
CA LYS A 113 -0.08 -8.60 -17.87
C LYS A 113 0.59 -8.70 -16.50
N LEU A 114 1.92 -8.86 -16.50
CA LEU A 114 2.67 -9.16 -15.27
C LEU A 114 3.39 -7.94 -14.70
N PHE A 115 3.71 -6.93 -15.50
CA PHE A 115 4.49 -5.76 -15.07
C PHE A 115 3.71 -4.45 -15.28
N PRO A 116 4.11 -3.34 -14.61
CA PRO A 116 3.40 -2.07 -14.67
C PRO A 116 3.12 -1.54 -16.08
N GLN A 117 4.03 -1.79 -17.03
CA GLN A 117 3.84 -1.38 -18.44
C GLN A 117 2.74 -2.16 -19.18
N ASP A 118 2.32 -3.31 -18.66
CA ASP A 118 1.23 -4.10 -19.26
C ASP A 118 -0.14 -3.71 -18.68
N ASP A 119 -0.18 -3.28 -17.42
CA ASP A 119 -1.37 -2.83 -16.70
C ASP A 119 -0.98 -1.86 -15.57
N ALA A 120 -1.15 -0.56 -15.82
CA ALA A 120 -0.76 0.49 -14.88
C ALA A 120 -1.76 0.69 -13.73
N HIS A 121 -2.99 0.19 -13.88
CA HIS A 121 -4.09 0.38 -12.92
C HIS A 121 -4.31 -0.83 -12.00
N SER A 122 -3.75 -1.99 -12.35
CA SER A 122 -3.79 -3.21 -11.55
C SER A 122 -2.57 -3.37 -10.63
N ASP A 123 -2.73 -4.05 -9.49
CA ASP A 123 -1.59 -4.53 -8.68
C ASP A 123 -0.86 -5.73 -9.32
N ARG A 124 -1.49 -6.36 -10.33
CA ARG A 124 -1.03 -7.54 -11.08
C ARG A 124 -0.71 -8.77 -10.23
N ILE A 125 -1.05 -8.78 -8.94
CA ILE A 125 -0.69 -9.87 -8.02
C ILE A 125 -1.36 -11.17 -8.48
N ILE A 126 -2.66 -11.13 -8.81
CA ILE A 126 -3.40 -12.30 -9.29
C ILE A 126 -2.86 -12.79 -10.64
N ASN A 127 -2.56 -11.87 -11.57
CA ASN A 127 -1.97 -12.23 -12.87
C ASN A 127 -0.63 -12.94 -12.70
N GLN A 128 0.21 -12.48 -11.77
CA GLN A 128 1.49 -13.09 -11.45
C GLN A 128 1.33 -14.46 -10.75
N LEU A 129 0.34 -14.62 -9.86
CA LEU A 129 0.02 -15.90 -9.21
C LEU A 129 -0.52 -16.94 -10.19
N MET A 130 -1.18 -16.48 -11.26
CA MET A 130 -1.80 -17.33 -12.29
C MET A 130 -0.94 -17.45 -13.56
N PHE A 131 0.34 -17.06 -13.51
CA PHE A 131 1.24 -17.13 -14.65
C PHE A 131 2.11 -18.38 -14.61
N VAL A 132 2.05 -19.16 -15.69
CA VAL A 132 2.99 -20.26 -15.98
C VAL A 132 3.49 -20.09 -17.42
N PRO A 133 4.82 -20.07 -17.66
CA PRO A 133 5.37 -19.99 -19.00
C PRO A 133 4.87 -21.13 -19.92
N HIS A 134 4.71 -20.84 -21.21
CA HIS A 134 4.17 -21.80 -22.19
C HIS A 134 5.05 -23.05 -22.38
N ASN A 135 6.34 -22.95 -22.11
CA ASN A 135 7.34 -24.03 -22.22
C ASN A 135 7.82 -24.48 -20.83
N TYR A 136 7.01 -24.29 -19.79
CA TYR A 136 7.46 -24.53 -18.41
C TYR A 136 7.76 -26.00 -18.11
N GLU A 137 7.08 -26.95 -18.77
CA GLU A 137 7.38 -28.38 -18.65
C GLU A 137 8.80 -28.70 -19.15
N GLU A 138 9.18 -28.16 -20.31
CA GLU A 138 10.55 -28.29 -20.86
C GLU A 138 11.59 -27.68 -19.90
N ILE A 139 11.34 -26.48 -19.37
CA ILE A 139 12.21 -25.82 -18.38
C ILE A 139 12.36 -26.70 -17.11
N ARG A 140 11.28 -27.34 -16.68
CA ARG A 140 11.27 -28.20 -15.50
C ARG A 140 12.06 -29.49 -15.73
N GLU A 141 11.96 -30.09 -16.91
CA GLU A 141 12.71 -31.28 -17.32
C GLU A 141 14.22 -31.00 -17.46
N GLU A 142 14.60 -29.82 -17.98
CA GLU A 142 16.00 -29.39 -18.06
C GLU A 142 16.68 -29.32 -16.67
N GLY A 143 15.91 -29.13 -15.60
CA GLY A 143 16.39 -29.17 -14.22
C GLY A 143 17.26 -27.97 -13.79
N THR A 144 17.48 -26.99 -14.67
CA THR A 144 18.26 -25.79 -14.37
C THR A 144 17.44 -24.82 -13.53
N LEU A 145 18.00 -24.38 -12.40
CA LEU A 145 17.34 -23.44 -11.48
C LEU A 145 17.83 -22.01 -11.70
N LYS A 146 16.91 -21.06 -11.82
CA LYS A 146 17.26 -19.63 -11.77
C LYS A 146 17.72 -19.25 -10.37
N THR A 147 18.87 -18.59 -10.27
CA THR A 147 19.51 -18.22 -9.00
C THR A 147 19.08 -16.82 -8.56
N ILE A 148 18.50 -16.73 -7.37
CA ILE A 148 18.13 -15.48 -6.71
C ILE A 148 19.11 -15.23 -5.55
N LEU A 149 19.93 -14.19 -5.69
CA LEU A 149 20.87 -13.75 -4.66
C LEU A 149 20.21 -12.72 -3.74
N LEU A 150 20.01 -13.07 -2.47
CA LEU A 150 19.57 -12.15 -1.43
C LEU A 150 20.79 -11.42 -0.86
N TYR A 151 21.07 -10.23 -1.37
CA TYR A 151 22.35 -9.56 -1.14
C TYR A 151 22.54 -9.12 0.33
N ASN A 152 21.44 -8.79 1.02
CA ASN A 152 21.40 -8.44 2.44
C ASN A 152 21.25 -9.67 3.36
N GLY A 153 21.36 -10.89 2.82
CA GLY A 153 21.26 -12.15 3.57
C GLY A 153 19.87 -12.77 3.58
N LEU A 154 19.80 -14.03 4.00
CA LEU A 154 18.55 -14.81 4.08
C LEU A 154 17.70 -14.47 5.32
N GLY A 155 18.36 -14.11 6.44
CA GLY A 155 17.73 -13.85 7.74
C GLY A 155 16.64 -12.76 7.70
N PRO A 156 16.87 -11.59 7.09
CA PRO A 156 15.86 -10.53 6.97
C PRO A 156 14.58 -10.93 6.22
N TRP A 157 14.60 -12.05 5.51
CA TRP A 157 13.47 -12.60 4.77
C TRP A 157 12.83 -13.81 5.45
N ASN A 158 13.43 -14.31 6.54
CA ASN A 158 13.03 -15.54 7.22
C ASN A 158 12.94 -16.76 6.27
N VAL A 159 13.91 -16.90 5.36
CA VAL A 159 13.98 -18.00 4.39
C VAL A 159 15.28 -18.79 4.54
N LYS A 160 15.30 -20.01 4.00
CA LYS A 160 16.50 -20.84 3.92
C LYS A 160 17.10 -20.79 2.51
N LYS A 161 18.38 -21.15 2.40
CA LYS A 161 19.05 -21.36 1.11
C LYS A 161 18.38 -22.54 0.40
N GLY A 162 18.28 -22.49 -0.93
CA GLY A 162 17.78 -23.59 -1.75
C GLY A 162 16.39 -23.32 -2.33
N ARG A 163 15.68 -24.42 -2.64
CA ARG A 163 14.39 -24.40 -3.35
C ARG A 163 13.18 -24.55 -2.42
N ASP A 164 13.41 -24.85 -1.13
CA ASP A 164 12.37 -25.21 -0.16
C ASP A 164 11.21 -24.21 -0.09
N VAL A 165 11.49 -22.91 -0.18
CA VAL A 165 10.45 -21.87 -0.13
C VAL A 165 9.44 -22.02 -1.26
N PHE A 166 9.87 -22.47 -2.43
CA PHE A 166 9.00 -22.65 -3.60
C PHE A 166 8.21 -23.96 -3.50
N LEU A 167 8.87 -25.06 -3.09
CA LEU A 167 8.24 -26.38 -2.95
C LEU A 167 7.21 -26.39 -1.82
N ASN A 168 7.56 -25.84 -0.65
CA ASN A 168 6.65 -25.78 0.50
C ASN A 168 5.43 -24.89 0.24
N SER A 169 5.61 -23.85 -0.58
CA SER A 169 4.52 -22.98 -1.01
C SER A 169 3.70 -23.57 -2.17
N LYS A 170 4.12 -24.73 -2.71
CA LYS A 170 3.54 -25.37 -3.89
C LYS A 170 3.41 -24.39 -5.07
N CYS A 171 4.45 -23.62 -5.36
CA CYS A 171 4.39 -22.63 -6.43
C CYS A 171 4.09 -23.30 -7.79
N PRO A 172 3.23 -22.71 -8.64
CA PRO A 172 3.04 -23.18 -10.03
C PRO A 172 4.35 -23.14 -10.84
N VAL A 173 5.18 -22.12 -10.58
CA VAL A 173 6.55 -22.00 -11.09
C VAL A 173 7.51 -22.01 -9.90
N ASP A 174 8.36 -23.03 -9.84
CA ASP A 174 9.21 -23.38 -8.70
C ASP A 174 10.67 -23.69 -9.09
N THR A 175 11.09 -23.56 -10.35
CA THR A 175 12.47 -23.78 -10.82
C THR A 175 13.41 -22.60 -10.51
N CYS A 176 13.43 -22.17 -9.24
CA CYS A 176 14.33 -21.13 -8.71
C CYS A 176 15.03 -21.59 -7.43
N THR A 177 16.14 -20.96 -7.07
CA THR A 177 16.87 -21.24 -5.83
C THR A 177 17.35 -19.97 -5.16
N LEU A 178 17.22 -19.90 -3.83
CA LEU A 178 17.70 -18.79 -3.03
C LEU A 178 19.12 -19.01 -2.53
N THR A 179 19.94 -17.96 -2.56
CA THR A 179 21.29 -17.96 -1.98
C THR A 179 21.62 -16.61 -1.36
N ALA A 180 22.53 -16.61 -0.39
CA ALA A 180 23.20 -15.40 0.12
C ALA A 180 24.71 -15.42 -0.16
N ASN A 181 25.21 -16.37 -0.96
CA ASN A 181 26.61 -16.38 -1.37
C ASN A 181 26.85 -15.25 -2.40
N LYS A 182 27.51 -14.17 -1.96
CA LYS A 182 27.84 -13.00 -2.78
C LYS A 182 28.80 -13.30 -3.94
N GLU A 183 29.54 -14.41 -3.90
CA GLU A 183 30.37 -14.87 -5.03
C GLU A 183 29.51 -15.20 -6.27
N LYS A 184 28.23 -15.52 -6.07
CA LYS A 184 27.27 -15.75 -7.17
C LYS A 184 26.76 -14.46 -7.79
N ALA A 185 27.18 -13.27 -7.32
CA ALA A 185 26.68 -12.00 -7.83
C ALA A 185 26.89 -11.86 -9.35
N ALA A 186 27.98 -12.35 -9.92
CA ALA A 186 28.21 -12.25 -11.37
C ALA A 186 27.33 -13.19 -12.22
N SER A 187 26.82 -14.28 -11.63
CA SER A 187 26.10 -15.34 -12.36
C SER A 187 24.64 -15.51 -11.94
N ALA A 188 24.15 -14.75 -10.95
CA ALA A 188 22.78 -14.84 -10.50
C ALA A 188 21.80 -14.29 -11.55
N ASP A 189 20.61 -14.87 -11.66
CA ASP A 189 19.54 -14.34 -12.52
C ASP A 189 18.91 -13.09 -11.91
N LEU A 190 18.84 -13.02 -10.57
CA LEU A 190 18.33 -11.86 -9.83
C LEU A 190 19.19 -11.57 -8.60
N ILE A 191 19.50 -10.29 -8.37
CA ILE A 191 20.05 -9.78 -7.12
C ILE A 191 18.99 -8.92 -6.43
N LEU A 192 18.57 -9.34 -5.24
CA LEU A 192 17.57 -8.67 -4.42
C LEU A 192 18.24 -7.93 -3.26
N TYR A 193 17.99 -6.62 -3.20
CA TYR A 193 18.40 -5.75 -2.12
C TYR A 193 17.20 -5.45 -1.23
N LYS A 194 17.30 -5.70 0.07
CA LYS A 194 16.28 -5.39 1.06
C LYS A 194 16.70 -4.15 1.84
N ASP A 195 15.92 -3.08 1.74
CA ASP A 195 16.06 -1.79 2.45
C ASP A 195 17.34 -0.98 2.18
N HIS A 196 18.44 -1.65 1.84
CA HIS A 196 19.74 -1.04 1.64
C HIS A 196 20.43 -1.57 0.39
N TYR A 197 20.74 -0.64 -0.51
CA TYR A 197 21.62 -0.89 -1.64
C TYR A 197 23.08 -0.86 -1.20
N ILE A 198 23.81 -1.91 -1.59
CA ILE A 198 25.25 -2.04 -1.36
C ILE A 198 25.87 -2.36 -2.72
N PRO A 199 26.72 -1.49 -3.28
CA PRO A 199 27.35 -1.74 -4.56
C PRO A 199 28.07 -3.10 -4.61
N THR A 200 27.82 -3.87 -5.67
CA THR A 200 28.43 -5.19 -5.89
C THR A 200 29.82 -5.11 -6.50
N GLY A 201 30.17 -4.01 -7.16
CA GLY A 201 31.43 -3.85 -7.89
C GLY A 201 31.56 -4.73 -9.15
N ILE A 202 30.48 -5.41 -9.56
CA ILE A 202 30.48 -6.25 -10.76
C ILE A 202 30.00 -5.46 -11.98
N HIS A 203 30.55 -5.77 -13.15
CA HIS A 203 29.92 -5.39 -14.41
C HIS A 203 28.68 -6.25 -14.62
N ARG A 204 27.54 -5.61 -14.87
CA ARG A 204 26.25 -6.27 -14.87
C ARG A 204 25.99 -6.98 -16.21
N PRO A 205 25.70 -8.30 -16.21
CA PRO A 205 25.23 -8.98 -17.41
C PRO A 205 23.89 -8.42 -17.89
N SER A 206 23.69 -8.36 -19.21
CA SER A 206 22.50 -7.72 -19.82
C SER A 206 21.15 -8.33 -19.41
N LYS A 207 21.13 -9.61 -18.98
CA LYS A 207 19.92 -10.34 -18.58
C LYS A 207 19.73 -10.48 -17.07
N GLN A 208 20.74 -10.19 -16.26
CA GLN A 208 20.64 -10.28 -14.80
C GLN A 208 19.71 -9.18 -14.30
N ILE A 209 18.84 -9.45 -13.33
CA ILE A 209 17.90 -8.47 -12.73
C ILE A 209 18.45 -7.93 -11.41
N PHE A 210 18.31 -6.62 -11.16
CA PHE A 210 18.54 -6.01 -9.86
C PHE A 210 17.22 -5.46 -9.35
N MET A 211 16.83 -5.89 -8.16
CA MET A 211 15.56 -5.53 -7.54
C MET A 211 15.78 -4.91 -6.17
N ILE A 212 15.15 -3.77 -5.92
CA ILE A 212 15.10 -3.14 -4.59
C ILE A 212 13.77 -3.43 -3.91
N TYR A 213 13.82 -3.83 -2.65
CA TYR A 213 12.67 -4.04 -1.80
C TYR A 213 12.59 -2.98 -0.70
N PHE A 214 11.40 -2.38 -0.55
CA PHE A 214 11.05 -1.48 0.55
C PHE A 214 9.67 -1.82 1.10
N LEU A 215 9.59 -2.03 2.42
CA LEU A 215 8.32 -2.17 3.12
C LEU A 215 7.88 -0.87 3.80
N GLU A 216 8.84 -0.08 4.29
CA GLU A 216 8.58 1.23 4.91
C GLU A 216 8.38 2.34 3.88
N CYS A 217 7.78 3.45 4.31
CA CYS A 217 7.45 4.57 3.41
C CYS A 217 8.71 5.33 2.91
N PRO A 218 8.60 6.13 1.83
CA PRO A 218 9.70 6.90 1.27
C PRO A 218 10.51 7.76 2.23
N TYR A 219 9.89 8.30 3.29
CA TYR A 219 10.57 9.08 4.31
C TYR A 219 11.46 8.25 5.25
N HIS A 220 11.28 6.93 5.26
CA HIS A 220 11.94 5.99 6.15
C HIS A 220 12.84 4.97 5.42
N THR A 221 13.10 5.16 4.12
CA THR A 221 14.01 4.30 3.35
C THR A 221 15.24 5.05 2.83
N GLN A 222 16.30 4.29 2.51
CA GLN A 222 17.56 4.83 2.00
C GLN A 222 17.36 5.62 0.71
N HIS A 223 17.96 6.81 0.64
CA HIS A 223 18.12 7.54 -0.62
C HIS A 223 19.20 6.87 -1.47
N ILE A 224 18.82 6.39 -2.66
CA ILE A 224 19.76 5.74 -3.57
C ILE A 224 20.52 6.84 -4.33
N LYS A 225 21.86 6.79 -4.38
CA LYS A 225 22.67 7.86 -5.02
C LYS A 225 23.23 7.47 -6.38
N VAL A 226 22.91 6.26 -6.83
CA VAL A 226 23.47 5.67 -8.05
C VAL A 226 22.31 5.49 -9.03
N PRO A 227 22.39 6.10 -10.23
CA PRO A 227 21.36 5.93 -11.26
C PRO A 227 21.44 4.54 -11.91
N ASP A 228 20.39 4.16 -12.64
CA ASP A 228 20.34 2.97 -13.49
C ASP A 228 20.69 1.63 -12.80
N VAL A 229 20.56 1.57 -11.48
CA VAL A 229 20.90 0.35 -10.71
C VAL A 229 19.83 -0.72 -10.85
N PHE A 230 18.57 -0.32 -10.75
CA PHE A 230 17.43 -1.23 -10.60
C PHE A 230 16.57 -1.29 -11.86
N ASN A 231 16.03 -2.47 -12.13
CA ASN A 231 15.04 -2.73 -13.20
C ASN A 231 13.70 -3.05 -12.62
N TRP A 232 13.73 -3.77 -11.48
CA TRP A 232 12.58 -4.22 -10.78
C TRP A 232 12.51 -3.54 -9.42
N THR A 233 11.29 -3.25 -8.99
CA THR A 233 11.00 -2.78 -7.64
C THR A 233 10.03 -3.75 -6.97
N ALA A 234 10.20 -3.93 -5.66
CA ALA A 234 9.31 -4.72 -4.84
C ALA A 234 8.89 -3.94 -3.60
N THR A 235 7.77 -3.23 -3.69
CA THR A 235 7.27 -2.37 -2.60
C THR A 235 5.77 -2.52 -2.45
N TYR A 236 5.18 -1.88 -1.44
CA TYR A 236 3.71 -1.83 -1.30
C TYR A 236 3.00 -1.09 -2.45
N ARG A 237 3.72 -0.28 -3.25
CA ARG A 237 3.10 0.47 -4.35
C ARG A 237 2.58 -0.44 -5.44
N ARG A 238 1.38 -0.12 -5.93
CA ARG A 238 0.71 -0.88 -7.00
C ARG A 238 1.41 -0.77 -8.34
N ASP A 239 2.31 0.20 -8.51
CA ASP A 239 3.16 0.37 -9.70
C ASP A 239 4.56 -0.26 -9.57
N SER A 240 4.82 -1.06 -8.54
CA SER A 240 6.03 -1.89 -8.44
C SER A 240 6.00 -3.10 -9.37
N ASP A 241 7.17 -3.53 -9.84
CA ASP A 241 7.30 -4.73 -10.69
C ASP A 241 6.76 -5.98 -9.99
N ILE A 242 7.13 -6.18 -8.72
CA ILE A 242 6.53 -7.20 -7.83
C ILE A 242 5.91 -6.48 -6.62
N VAL A 243 4.60 -6.23 -6.66
CA VAL A 243 3.90 -5.55 -5.54
C VAL A 243 3.99 -6.42 -4.27
N ALA A 244 4.41 -5.84 -3.15
CA ALA A 244 4.57 -6.47 -1.86
C ALA A 244 3.77 -5.71 -0.80
N PRO A 245 2.43 -5.83 -0.80
CA PRO A 245 1.58 -5.15 0.17
C PRO A 245 1.69 -5.84 1.53
N TYR A 246 1.24 -5.17 2.59
CA TYR A 246 1.16 -5.78 3.92
C TYR A 246 0.15 -6.93 3.94
N GLU A 247 -1.01 -6.74 3.30
CA GLU A 247 -2.04 -7.76 3.09
C GLU A 247 -2.71 -7.53 1.72
N LYS A 248 -3.39 -8.55 1.18
CA LYS A 248 -4.22 -8.42 -0.03
C LYS A 248 -5.58 -9.04 0.20
N TRP A 249 -6.63 -8.23 0.16
CA TRP A 249 -8.01 -8.72 0.09
C TRP A 249 -8.33 -9.20 -1.32
N GLU A 250 -9.02 -10.33 -1.43
CA GLU A 250 -9.53 -10.83 -2.71
C GLU A 250 -10.94 -11.42 -2.53
N TYR A 251 -11.85 -11.05 -3.43
CA TYR A 251 -13.22 -11.55 -3.44
C TYR A 251 -13.29 -12.97 -3.99
N TYR A 252 -14.18 -13.80 -3.44
CA TYR A 252 -14.49 -15.10 -4.03
C TYR A 252 -15.23 -14.94 -5.37
N ASP A 253 -16.14 -13.97 -5.43
CA ASP A 253 -16.78 -13.49 -6.64
C ASP A 253 -16.78 -11.96 -6.63
N SER A 254 -16.10 -11.35 -7.60
CA SER A 254 -16.02 -9.89 -7.76
C SER A 254 -17.38 -9.18 -7.87
N LYS A 255 -18.45 -9.91 -8.25
CA LYS A 255 -19.83 -9.41 -8.35
C LYS A 255 -20.56 -9.41 -7.01
N VAL A 256 -20.10 -10.22 -6.05
CA VAL A 256 -20.71 -10.34 -4.73
C VAL A 256 -19.80 -9.68 -3.71
N ARG A 257 -19.99 -8.38 -3.49
CA ARG A 257 -19.14 -7.57 -2.58
C ARG A 257 -19.75 -7.31 -1.21
N GLN A 258 -21.03 -7.62 -1.04
CA GLN A 258 -21.75 -7.53 0.22
C GLN A 258 -22.73 -8.69 0.33
N VAL A 259 -22.91 -9.20 1.54
CA VAL A 259 -23.93 -10.18 1.92
C VAL A 259 -24.56 -9.78 3.24
N GLU A 260 -25.81 -10.16 3.44
CA GLU A 260 -26.48 -9.95 4.72
C GLU A 260 -25.77 -10.72 5.83
N GLN A 261 -25.64 -10.08 6.99
CA GLN A 261 -24.95 -10.62 8.15
C GLN A 261 -25.99 -11.05 9.19
N ASP A 262 -25.76 -12.19 9.83
CA ASP A 262 -26.53 -12.68 10.98
C ASP A 262 -25.99 -12.16 12.33
N HIS A 263 -24.87 -11.44 12.28
CA HIS A 263 -24.16 -10.91 13.44
C HIS A 263 -24.33 -9.39 13.57
N ASN A 264 -24.71 -8.93 14.77
CA ASN A 264 -24.71 -7.50 15.11
C ASN A 264 -23.35 -7.09 15.68
N TYR A 265 -22.50 -6.50 14.84
CA TYR A 265 -21.18 -5.99 15.19
C TYR A 265 -21.20 -4.79 16.13
N ALA A 266 -22.36 -4.15 16.37
CA ALA A 266 -22.48 -3.05 17.34
C ALA A 266 -22.79 -3.54 18.75
N LEU A 267 -23.24 -4.80 18.90
CA LEU A 267 -23.80 -5.32 20.14
C LEU A 267 -22.76 -5.26 21.28
N ASN A 268 -23.20 -4.77 22.44
CA ASN A 268 -22.41 -4.62 23.68
C ASN A 268 -21.18 -3.68 23.61
N LYS A 269 -20.88 -3.06 22.46
CA LYS A 269 -19.81 -2.08 22.34
C LYS A 269 -20.24 -0.74 22.94
N THR A 270 -19.62 -0.37 24.06
CA THR A 270 -19.94 0.86 24.80
C THR A 270 -18.99 2.00 24.49
N LYS A 271 -17.72 1.70 24.20
CA LYS A 271 -16.67 2.68 23.92
C LYS A 271 -16.67 3.08 22.45
N LYS A 272 -16.27 4.32 22.17
CA LYS A 272 -16.34 4.87 20.80
C LYS A 272 -15.10 4.55 19.99
N VAL A 273 -14.01 5.28 20.19
CA VAL A 273 -12.82 5.19 19.35
C VAL A 273 -11.62 4.71 20.16
N ALA A 274 -10.89 3.71 19.67
CA ALA A 274 -9.58 3.31 20.18
C ALA A 274 -8.47 3.71 19.21
N TRP A 275 -7.28 4.01 19.75
CA TRP A 275 -6.07 4.16 18.94
C TRP A 275 -4.84 3.60 19.64
N PHE A 276 -4.14 2.67 18.99
CA PHE A 276 -2.91 2.09 19.53
C PHE A 276 -1.71 2.66 18.80
N VAL A 277 -0.90 3.45 19.52
CA VAL A 277 0.17 4.23 18.90
C VAL A 277 1.37 4.39 19.84
N SER A 278 2.57 4.25 19.25
CA SER A 278 3.84 4.44 19.97
C SER A 278 4.81 5.41 19.29
N ASN A 279 4.60 5.73 18.01
CA ASN A 279 5.37 6.75 17.31
C ASN A 279 4.61 8.09 17.33
N CYS A 280 4.98 8.96 18.27
CA CYS A 280 4.31 10.25 18.48
C CYS A 280 4.88 11.36 17.57
N GLY A 281 6.05 11.14 16.97
CA GLY A 281 6.78 12.09 16.13
C GLY A 281 6.47 11.97 14.63
N ALA A 282 5.38 11.30 14.26
CA ALA A 282 4.95 11.19 12.86
C ALA A 282 4.66 12.58 12.28
N ARG A 283 5.13 12.84 11.05
CA ARG A 283 5.09 14.18 10.42
C ARG A 283 3.83 14.44 9.58
N ASN A 284 2.85 13.54 9.64
CA ASN A 284 1.60 13.63 8.88
C ASN A 284 0.41 14.21 9.68
N GLY A 285 0.65 14.74 10.88
CA GLY A 285 -0.39 15.40 11.68
C GLY A 285 -1.36 14.45 12.41
N ARG A 286 -1.15 13.13 12.34
CA ARG A 286 -2.08 12.13 12.88
C ARG A 286 -2.37 12.27 14.38
N LEU A 287 -1.37 12.69 15.17
CA LEU A 287 -1.51 12.87 16.61
C LEU A 287 -2.36 14.11 16.92
N GLN A 288 -2.10 15.21 16.20
CA GLN A 288 -2.89 16.43 16.28
C GLN A 288 -4.34 16.17 15.87
N TYR A 289 -4.55 15.41 14.80
CA TYR A 289 -5.88 15.03 14.35
C TYR A 289 -6.64 14.21 15.40
N ALA A 290 -6.00 13.19 15.98
CA ALA A 290 -6.60 12.36 17.03
C ALA A 290 -6.98 13.18 18.28
N HIS A 291 -6.12 14.10 18.71
CA HIS A 291 -6.44 15.00 19.83
C HIS A 291 -7.54 16.01 19.51
N GLU A 292 -7.62 16.49 18.26
CA GLU A 292 -8.72 17.36 17.84
C GLU A 292 -10.05 16.59 17.83
N LEU A 293 -10.05 15.36 17.30
CA LEU A 293 -11.20 14.47 17.31
C LEU A 293 -11.67 14.16 18.75
N GLN A 294 -10.74 13.96 19.68
CA GLN A 294 -11.00 13.66 21.09
C GLN A 294 -11.83 14.74 21.81
N LYS A 295 -11.89 15.98 21.29
CA LYS A 295 -12.73 17.05 21.83
C LYS A 295 -14.22 16.83 21.56
N TYR A 296 -14.58 16.02 20.57
CA TYR A 296 -15.94 15.87 20.05
C TYR A 296 -16.52 14.46 20.23
N ILE A 297 -15.65 13.46 20.42
CA ILE A 297 -16.02 12.07 20.68
C ILE A 297 -14.96 11.40 21.56
N GLN A 298 -15.35 10.38 22.34
CA GLN A 298 -14.40 9.61 23.14
C GLN A 298 -13.34 8.95 22.24
N VAL A 299 -12.07 9.32 22.45
CA VAL A 299 -10.91 8.68 21.83
C VAL A 299 -9.98 8.18 22.93
N ASP A 300 -9.86 6.87 23.06
CA ASP A 300 -9.01 6.19 24.01
C ASP A 300 -7.66 5.85 23.34
N ILE A 301 -6.61 6.57 23.71
CA ILE A 301 -5.27 6.45 23.11
C ILE A 301 -4.40 5.56 24.01
N TYR A 302 -3.95 4.43 23.46
CA TYR A 302 -3.06 3.48 24.11
C TYR A 302 -1.64 3.55 23.57
N GLY A 303 -0.67 3.28 24.44
CA GLY A 303 0.74 3.19 24.09
C GLY A 303 1.50 4.46 24.48
N ALA A 304 2.67 4.68 23.88
CA ALA A 304 3.57 5.75 24.30
C ALA A 304 3.03 7.17 24.06
N CYS A 305 2.00 7.32 23.22
CA CYS A 305 1.41 8.63 22.90
C CYS A 305 0.09 8.90 23.62
N GLY A 306 -0.32 8.03 24.55
CA GLY A 306 -1.58 8.15 25.28
C GLY A 306 -1.43 7.83 26.76
N SER A 307 -2.52 8.04 27.51
CA SER A 307 -2.57 7.75 28.95
C SER A 307 -2.87 6.28 29.24
N LEU A 308 -3.45 5.55 28.29
CA LEU A 308 -3.79 4.15 28.45
C LEU A 308 -2.61 3.26 28.05
N LYS A 309 -2.49 2.11 28.71
CA LYS A 309 -1.39 1.18 28.50
C LYS A 309 -1.88 -0.07 27.80
N CYS A 310 -1.17 -0.41 26.73
CA CYS A 310 -1.20 -1.75 26.15
C CYS A 310 0.26 -2.22 26.06
N SER A 311 0.60 -3.29 26.77
CA SER A 311 1.94 -3.85 26.69
C SER A 311 2.14 -4.56 25.35
N ARG A 312 3.29 -4.35 24.69
CA ARG A 312 3.63 -5.07 23.45
C ARG A 312 3.73 -6.59 23.66
N ASN A 313 4.06 -7.01 24.89
CA ASN A 313 4.15 -8.44 25.25
C ASN A 313 2.78 -9.12 25.35
N THR A 314 1.70 -8.33 25.41
CA THR A 314 0.31 -8.81 25.46
C THR A 314 -0.52 -8.11 24.38
N ALA A 315 0.10 -7.77 23.24
CA ALA A 315 -0.54 -6.98 22.19
C ALA A 315 -1.85 -7.64 21.72
N ASP A 316 -1.86 -8.96 21.55
CA ASP A 316 -3.05 -9.71 21.12
C ASP A 316 -4.23 -9.48 22.07
N LYS A 317 -4.01 -9.57 23.38
CA LYS A 317 -5.03 -9.28 24.40
C LYS A 317 -5.55 -7.84 24.34
N CYS A 318 -4.73 -6.90 23.89
CA CYS A 318 -5.19 -5.53 23.69
C CYS A 318 -6.00 -5.38 22.41
N PHE A 319 -5.67 -6.12 21.35
CA PHE A 319 -6.47 -6.08 20.12
C PHE A 319 -7.83 -6.75 20.30
N ASP A 320 -7.95 -7.73 21.21
CA ASP A 320 -9.23 -8.36 21.54
C ASP A 320 -10.26 -7.37 22.11
N ILE A 321 -9.84 -6.28 22.75
CA ILE A 321 -10.78 -5.25 23.22
C ILE A 321 -11.45 -4.52 22.05
N LEU A 322 -10.83 -4.50 20.86
CA LEU A 322 -11.43 -3.92 19.66
C LEU A 322 -12.62 -4.76 19.20
N ASP A 323 -12.61 -6.06 19.45
CA ASP A 323 -13.71 -6.95 19.08
C ASP A 323 -14.95 -6.73 19.96
N HIS A 324 -14.78 -6.34 21.23
CA HIS A 324 -15.86 -6.33 22.21
C HIS A 324 -16.25 -4.93 22.74
N ASP A 325 -15.28 -4.03 22.93
CA ASP A 325 -15.54 -2.79 23.67
C ASP A 325 -15.78 -1.59 22.76
N TYR A 326 -15.07 -1.52 21.62
CA TYR A 326 -14.99 -0.34 20.77
C TYR A 326 -15.74 -0.49 19.45
N LYS A 327 -16.44 0.58 19.03
CA LYS A 327 -17.06 0.66 17.69
C LYS A 327 -16.07 1.05 16.59
N PHE A 328 -15.12 1.94 16.91
CA PHE A 328 -14.20 2.50 15.91
C PHE A 328 -12.75 2.34 16.31
N TYR A 329 -11.87 2.25 15.31
CA TYR A 329 -10.43 2.18 15.51
C TYR A 329 -9.69 3.14 14.56
N LEU A 330 -8.78 3.96 15.10
CA LEU A 330 -7.92 4.82 14.27
C LEU A 330 -6.77 4.00 13.66
N ALA A 331 -6.92 3.61 12.39
CA ALA A 331 -5.90 2.94 11.59
C ALA A 331 -5.01 3.98 10.88
N PHE A 332 -4.39 4.88 11.65
CA PHE A 332 -3.61 6.00 11.12
C PHE A 332 -2.16 5.62 10.83
N GLU A 333 -1.76 5.78 9.57
CA GLU A 333 -0.38 5.56 9.15
C GLU A 333 0.57 6.64 9.65
N ASN A 334 1.87 6.35 9.62
CA ASN A 334 2.90 7.27 10.11
C ASN A 334 3.27 8.36 9.08
N SER A 335 2.80 8.22 7.84
CA SER A 335 3.12 9.08 6.71
C SER A 335 1.98 9.06 5.72
N ASN A 336 1.72 10.18 5.05
CA ASN A 336 0.73 10.23 3.98
C ASN A 336 1.44 9.98 2.64
N CYS A 337 1.35 8.76 2.11
CA CYS A 337 2.04 8.35 0.90
C CYS A 337 1.13 7.48 0.02
N LYS A 338 1.21 7.66 -1.30
CA LYS A 338 0.51 6.84 -2.31
C LYS A 338 0.69 5.35 -1.99
N ASP A 339 -0.42 4.60 -1.97
CA ASP A 339 -0.50 3.16 -1.71
C ASP A 339 0.00 2.69 -0.33
N TYR A 340 0.45 3.58 0.57
CA TYR A 340 1.02 3.18 1.86
C TYR A 340 -0.08 2.85 2.88
N ILE A 341 -0.51 1.59 2.87
CA ILE A 341 -1.53 1.02 3.76
C ILE A 341 -0.93 -0.23 4.42
N THR A 342 -0.93 -0.27 5.75
CA THR A 342 -0.15 -1.28 6.49
C THR A 342 -1.00 -2.17 7.39
N GLU A 343 -0.34 -2.95 8.27
CA GLU A 343 -0.95 -3.77 9.31
C GLU A 343 -1.96 -3.00 10.17
N LYS A 344 -1.83 -1.67 10.32
CA LYS A 344 -2.77 -0.85 11.09
C LYS A 344 -4.19 -0.93 10.53
N PHE A 345 -4.32 -0.99 9.21
CA PHE A 345 -5.60 -1.12 8.56
C PHE A 345 -6.00 -2.60 8.42
N PHE A 346 -5.14 -3.41 7.82
CA PHE A 346 -5.52 -4.78 7.47
C PHE A 346 -5.60 -5.71 8.68
N VAL A 347 -4.56 -5.73 9.53
CA VAL A 347 -4.42 -6.71 10.62
C VAL A 347 -5.07 -6.20 11.91
N ASN A 348 -4.84 -4.94 12.26
CA ASN A 348 -5.30 -4.37 13.52
C ASN A 348 -6.78 -3.96 13.48
N ALA A 349 -7.37 -3.81 12.28
CA ALA A 349 -8.76 -3.37 12.12
C ALA A 349 -9.63 -4.34 11.30
N LEU A 350 -9.32 -4.60 10.02
CA LEU A 350 -10.21 -5.43 9.18
C LEU A 350 -10.29 -6.91 9.65
N ASN A 351 -9.22 -7.44 10.21
CA ASN A 351 -9.22 -8.76 10.88
C ASN A 351 -9.94 -8.78 12.24
N ARG A 352 -10.52 -7.65 12.66
CA ARG A 352 -11.27 -7.49 13.90
C ARG A 352 -12.72 -7.12 13.61
N ASN A 353 -13.53 -7.05 14.67
CA ASN A 353 -14.93 -6.66 14.64
C ASN A 353 -15.10 -5.18 15.01
N VAL A 354 -14.31 -4.31 14.37
CA VAL A 354 -14.29 -2.85 14.61
C VAL A 354 -14.29 -2.11 13.28
N LEU A 355 -14.89 -0.93 13.21
CA LEU A 355 -14.90 -0.11 12.00
C LEU A 355 -13.64 0.78 11.93
N PRO A 356 -12.71 0.55 10.97
CA PRO A 356 -11.53 1.41 10.82
C PRO A 356 -11.86 2.82 10.33
N ILE A 357 -11.19 3.79 10.94
CA ILE A 357 -11.06 5.17 10.47
C ILE A 357 -9.62 5.36 10.00
N VAL A 358 -9.42 5.70 8.73
CA VAL A 358 -8.10 5.63 8.08
C VAL A 358 -7.55 7.02 7.74
N MET A 359 -6.22 7.13 7.80
CA MET A 359 -5.41 8.26 7.36
C MET A 359 -4.04 7.72 6.91
N GLY A 360 -3.56 8.14 5.73
CA GLY A 360 -2.26 7.72 5.23
C GLY A 360 -2.21 7.80 3.71
N ALA A 361 -2.58 6.72 3.04
CA ALA A 361 -2.72 6.71 1.59
C ALA A 361 -3.87 7.61 1.12
N ARG A 362 -4.03 7.73 -0.20
CA ARG A 362 -5.11 8.52 -0.79
C ARG A 362 -6.44 7.76 -0.71
N PRO A 363 -7.59 8.44 -0.77
CA PRO A 363 -8.89 7.76 -0.81
C PRO A 363 -8.97 6.68 -1.89
N GLU A 364 -8.50 6.95 -3.11
CA GLU A 364 -8.50 5.98 -4.21
C GLU A 364 -7.59 4.75 -3.98
N ASP A 365 -6.56 4.89 -3.15
CA ASP A 365 -5.65 3.80 -2.79
C ASP A 365 -6.31 2.85 -1.79
N TYR A 366 -7.04 3.39 -0.80
CA TYR A 366 -7.84 2.60 0.12
C TYR A 366 -9.01 1.93 -0.59
N GLU A 367 -9.73 2.65 -1.46
CA GLU A 367 -10.84 2.09 -2.24
C GLU A 367 -10.41 0.87 -3.08
N SER A 368 -9.22 0.94 -3.68
CA SER A 368 -8.70 -0.15 -4.49
C SER A 368 -8.17 -1.34 -3.70
N SER A 369 -7.82 -1.15 -2.42
CA SER A 369 -7.14 -2.17 -1.59
C SER A 369 -8.05 -2.79 -0.54
N ALA A 370 -9.13 -2.11 -0.18
CA ALA A 370 -10.04 -2.52 0.88
C ALA A 370 -11.25 -3.29 0.34
N PRO A 371 -11.87 -4.14 1.17
CA PRO A 371 -13.23 -4.58 0.92
C PRO A 371 -14.18 -3.37 0.80
N TYR A 372 -15.11 -3.44 -0.14
CA TYR A 372 -16.13 -2.43 -0.40
C TYR A 372 -16.87 -2.02 0.89
N ARG A 373 -16.94 -0.70 1.13
CA ARG A 373 -17.60 -0.07 2.29
C ARG A 373 -17.19 -0.70 3.64
N SER A 374 -15.88 -0.87 3.86
CA SER A 374 -15.34 -1.47 5.10
C SER A 374 -14.65 -0.50 6.05
N TYR A 375 -14.60 0.79 5.71
CA TYR A 375 -13.82 1.79 6.42
C TYR A 375 -14.38 3.21 6.24
N ILE A 376 -13.85 4.16 7.01
CA ILE A 376 -14.14 5.60 6.90
C ILE A 376 -12.83 6.35 6.64
N HIS A 377 -12.72 7.15 5.58
CA HIS A 377 -11.53 7.97 5.35
C HIS A 377 -11.68 9.35 6.01
N VAL A 378 -10.67 9.82 6.74
CA VAL A 378 -10.69 11.17 7.36
C VAL A 378 -10.82 12.30 6.33
N ASP A 379 -10.50 12.02 5.06
CA ASP A 379 -10.52 13.03 3.99
C ASP A 379 -11.91 13.24 3.38
N GLU A 380 -12.91 12.45 3.80
CA GLU A 380 -14.33 12.62 3.41
C GLU A 380 -15.04 13.73 4.21
N PHE A 381 -14.45 14.21 5.32
CA PHE A 381 -15.09 15.15 6.26
C PHE A 381 -14.33 16.46 6.39
N ALA A 382 -14.92 17.62 6.13
CA ALA A 382 -14.30 18.94 6.23
C ALA A 382 -13.44 19.15 7.51
N SER A 383 -13.79 18.53 8.65
CA SER A 383 -13.02 18.60 9.89
C SER A 383 -13.15 17.36 10.79
N PRO A 384 -12.26 17.18 11.80
CA PRO A 384 -12.44 16.17 12.85
C PRO A 384 -13.77 16.28 13.59
N LYS A 385 -14.34 17.48 13.70
CA LYS A 385 -15.66 17.71 14.30
C LYS A 385 -16.78 17.07 13.47
N GLU A 386 -16.76 17.30 12.16
CA GLU A 386 -17.75 16.70 11.24
C GLU A 386 -17.62 15.18 11.20
N LEU A 387 -16.38 14.65 11.22
CA LEU A 387 -16.16 13.21 11.41
C LEU A 387 -16.80 12.73 12.72
N ALA A 388 -16.58 13.41 13.85
CA ALA A 388 -17.19 13.03 15.12
C ALA A 388 -18.73 13.05 15.07
N GLU A 389 -19.33 14.03 14.41
CA GLU A 389 -20.78 14.10 14.20
C GLU A 389 -21.30 12.86 13.44
N TYR A 390 -20.58 12.45 12.39
CA TYR A 390 -20.91 11.22 11.67
C TYR A 390 -20.74 9.95 12.52
N LEU A 391 -19.67 9.87 13.32
CA LEU A 391 -19.46 8.73 14.23
C LEU A 391 -20.55 8.64 15.30
N HIS A 392 -21.11 9.76 15.77
CA HIS A 392 -22.27 9.76 16.68
C HIS A 392 -23.56 9.29 16.00
N ILE A 393 -23.72 9.53 14.69
CA ILE A 393 -24.85 8.98 13.92
C ILE A 393 -24.71 7.46 13.84
N LEU A 394 -23.53 6.96 13.47
CA LEU A 394 -23.24 5.52 13.42
C LEU A 394 -23.39 4.86 14.80
N ASP A 395 -22.97 5.53 15.87
CA ASP A 395 -23.10 5.01 17.22
C ASP A 395 -24.56 4.78 17.64
N LYS A 396 -25.48 5.65 17.20
CA LYS A 396 -26.91 5.62 17.51
C LYS A 396 -27.74 4.80 16.53
N ASN A 397 -27.20 4.49 15.35
CA ASN A 397 -27.89 3.75 14.30
C ASN A 397 -27.16 2.42 14.04
N GLU A 398 -27.65 1.35 14.68
CA GLU A 398 -27.06 0.02 14.57
C GLU A 398 -27.11 -0.53 13.14
N GLU A 399 -28.19 -0.31 12.40
CA GLU A 399 -28.32 -0.78 11.02
C GLU A 399 -27.25 -0.15 10.12
N LEU A 400 -27.08 1.17 10.22
CA LEU A 400 -26.09 1.89 9.45
C LEU A 400 -24.66 1.46 9.82
N TYR A 401 -24.36 1.29 11.11
CA TYR A 401 -23.07 0.77 11.55
C TYR A 401 -22.80 -0.65 11.01
N ASN A 402 -23.77 -1.57 11.11
CA ASN A 402 -23.63 -2.94 10.63
C ASN A 402 -23.51 -3.03 9.10
N SER A 403 -24.01 -2.03 8.36
CA SER A 403 -23.85 -1.97 6.90
C SER A 403 -22.37 -1.98 6.45
N TYR A 404 -21.45 -1.49 7.29
CA TYR A 404 -20.00 -1.51 7.04
C TYR A 404 -19.35 -2.88 7.19
N PHE A 405 -20.08 -3.88 7.67
CA PHE A 405 -19.57 -5.24 7.88
C PHE A 405 -20.10 -6.24 6.86
N LYS A 406 -20.99 -5.82 5.94
CA LYS A 406 -21.58 -6.69 4.92
C LYS A 406 -20.56 -7.31 3.96
N TRP A 407 -19.34 -6.78 3.88
CA TRP A 407 -18.26 -7.39 3.09
C TRP A 407 -17.72 -8.69 3.72
N LYS A 408 -17.91 -8.93 5.02
CA LYS A 408 -17.42 -10.14 5.68
C LYS A 408 -18.12 -11.36 5.08
N GLY A 409 -17.31 -12.38 4.75
CA GLY A 409 -17.76 -13.59 4.05
C GLY A 409 -17.70 -13.53 2.52
N THR A 410 -17.44 -12.37 1.91
CA THR A 410 -17.40 -12.23 0.44
C THR A 410 -16.03 -12.54 -0.19
N GLY A 411 -15.01 -12.69 0.65
CA GLY A 411 -13.63 -12.91 0.25
C GLY A 411 -12.76 -13.29 1.43
N GLU A 412 -11.44 -13.23 1.23
CA GLU A 412 -10.46 -13.38 2.31
C GLU A 412 -9.17 -12.61 2.01
N PHE A 413 -8.35 -12.40 3.03
CA PHE A 413 -6.97 -11.98 2.86
C PHE A 413 -6.15 -13.16 2.35
N ILE A 414 -5.53 -12.99 1.17
CA ILE A 414 -4.73 -14.03 0.53
C ILE A 414 -3.24 -13.85 0.82
N ASN A 415 -2.51 -14.96 0.90
CA ASN A 415 -1.06 -14.91 0.81
C ASN A 415 -0.70 -14.52 -0.64
N THR A 416 0.10 -13.47 -0.81
CA THR A 416 0.51 -13.04 -2.16
C THR A 416 1.62 -13.90 -2.75
N TYR A 417 2.14 -14.89 -2.01
CA TYR A 417 3.20 -15.82 -2.41
C TYR A 417 4.36 -15.12 -3.14
N PHE A 418 4.94 -14.11 -2.49
CA PHE A 418 5.97 -13.23 -3.06
C PHE A 418 7.04 -14.00 -3.84
N TRP A 419 7.60 -15.07 -3.27
CA TRP A 419 8.63 -15.88 -3.93
C TRP A 419 8.11 -16.62 -5.17
N CYS A 420 6.91 -17.19 -5.14
CA CYS A 420 6.31 -17.82 -6.32
C CYS A 420 6.18 -16.81 -7.47
N ARG A 421 5.71 -15.59 -7.17
CA ARG A 421 5.58 -14.53 -8.18
C ARG A 421 6.93 -14.07 -8.72
N VAL A 422 7.94 -13.91 -7.87
CA VAL A 422 9.31 -13.58 -8.32
C VAL A 422 9.86 -14.68 -9.24
N CYS A 423 9.68 -15.95 -8.89
CA CYS A 423 10.15 -17.06 -9.72
C CYS A 423 9.41 -17.11 -11.05
N ALA A 424 8.07 -17.03 -11.03
CA ALA A 424 7.25 -16.98 -12.24
C ALA A 424 7.66 -15.83 -13.16
N ALA A 425 7.85 -14.62 -12.62
CA ALA A 425 8.28 -13.46 -13.38
C ALA A 425 9.69 -13.62 -13.98
N LEU A 426 10.62 -14.30 -13.29
CA LEU A 426 11.97 -14.57 -13.81
C LEU A 426 11.98 -15.57 -14.97
N HIS A 427 10.94 -16.38 -15.12
CA HIS A 427 10.75 -17.28 -16.24
C HIS A 427 9.95 -16.67 -17.40
N ASP A 428 9.61 -15.38 -17.32
CA ASP A 428 9.07 -14.64 -18.47
C ASP A 428 10.20 -14.11 -19.37
N GLU A 429 10.65 -14.96 -20.29
CA GLU A 429 11.70 -14.63 -21.26
C GLU A 429 11.35 -13.42 -22.15
N GLU A 430 10.07 -13.16 -22.44
CA GLU A 430 9.67 -12.00 -23.24
C GLU A 430 9.91 -10.69 -22.49
N ALA A 431 9.64 -10.67 -21.18
CA ALA A 431 9.94 -9.52 -20.34
C ALA A 431 11.45 -9.29 -20.21
N LEU A 432 12.24 -10.37 -20.12
CA LEU A 432 13.70 -10.28 -20.00
C LEU A 432 14.40 -9.83 -21.29
N LYS A 433 13.77 -10.00 -22.47
CA LYS A 433 14.30 -9.50 -23.76
C LYS A 433 14.29 -7.98 -23.87
N ARG A 434 13.47 -7.28 -23.09
CA ARG A 434 13.32 -5.80 -23.15
C ARG A 434 13.47 -5.21 -21.74
N PRO A 435 14.68 -5.24 -21.16
CA PRO A 435 14.89 -4.74 -19.80
C PRO A 435 14.66 -3.23 -19.75
N LYS A 436 13.98 -2.78 -18.70
CA LYS A 436 13.85 -1.37 -18.33
C LYS A 436 14.74 -1.04 -17.14
N TRP A 437 14.97 0.25 -16.92
CA TRP A 437 15.84 0.77 -15.88
C TRP A 437 15.23 2.03 -15.30
N TYR A 438 15.33 2.18 -13.98
CA TYR A 438 15.01 3.44 -13.33
C TYR A 438 16.25 4.33 -13.41
N GLN A 439 16.19 5.37 -14.26
CA GLN A 439 17.27 6.37 -14.35
C GLN A 439 17.55 6.97 -12.98
N ASP A 440 16.51 7.42 -12.29
CA ASP A 440 16.55 7.70 -10.86
C ASP A 440 15.37 7.00 -10.16
N VAL A 441 15.67 5.95 -9.40
CA VAL A 441 14.65 5.24 -8.62
C VAL A 441 14.01 6.14 -7.56
N ASN A 442 14.68 7.22 -7.14
CA ASN A 442 14.13 8.17 -6.18
C ASN A 442 13.08 9.08 -6.81
N GLU A 443 13.18 9.42 -8.10
CA GLU A 443 12.12 10.17 -8.78
C GLU A 443 10.82 9.38 -8.75
N TRP A 444 10.88 8.08 -9.05
CA TRP A 444 9.74 7.19 -8.90
C TRP A 444 9.32 7.07 -7.43
N TRP A 445 10.23 6.71 -6.52
CA TRP A 445 9.91 6.30 -5.14
C TRP A 445 9.55 7.44 -4.18
N ARG A 446 10.18 8.60 -4.33
CA ARG A 446 10.08 9.75 -3.41
C ARG A 446 9.91 11.09 -4.13
N GLY A 447 9.54 11.06 -5.40
CA GLY A 447 9.32 12.27 -6.20
C GLY A 447 8.05 13.03 -5.83
N PRO A 448 7.80 14.17 -6.50
CA PRO A 448 6.63 14.99 -6.27
C PRO A 448 5.31 14.20 -6.38
N GLY A 449 4.40 14.42 -5.44
CA GLY A 449 3.09 13.78 -5.42
C GLY A 449 3.08 12.35 -4.87
N VAL A 450 4.23 11.75 -4.54
CA VAL A 450 4.24 10.42 -3.90
C VAL A 450 3.80 10.51 -2.45
N CYS A 451 4.35 11.46 -1.69
CA CYS A 451 3.97 11.70 -0.31
C CYS A 451 3.63 13.18 -0.07
N THR A 452 2.82 13.44 0.95
CA THR A 452 2.47 14.78 1.42
C THR A 452 2.56 14.84 2.95
N ASN A 453 2.75 16.03 3.50
CA ASN A 453 2.62 16.26 4.95
C ASN A 453 1.24 16.84 5.32
N GLY A 454 0.39 17.11 4.33
CA GLY A 454 -0.97 17.62 4.50
C GLY A 454 -2.05 16.59 4.15
N SER A 455 -3.28 17.06 4.00
CA SER A 455 -4.42 16.27 3.49
C SER A 455 -4.32 16.08 1.98
N TRP A 456 -4.89 14.97 1.49
CA TRP A 456 -5.00 14.71 0.05
C TRP A 456 -6.10 15.53 -0.63
N ARG A 457 -6.99 16.22 0.11
CA ARG A 457 -8.11 17.01 -0.45
C ARG A 457 -7.71 18.07 -1.48
N ASN A 458 -6.56 18.70 -1.28
CA ASN A 458 -6.05 19.73 -2.20
C ASN A 458 -5.20 19.15 -3.32
N PHE A 459 -4.96 17.83 -3.30
CA PHE A 459 -4.27 17.15 -4.38
C PHE A 459 -5.29 16.90 -5.47
N LYS A 460 -5.34 17.77 -6.48
CA LYS A 460 -6.03 17.41 -7.74
C LYS A 460 -5.40 16.10 -8.20
N ALA A 461 -6.17 15.01 -8.14
CA ALA A 461 -5.81 13.79 -8.84
C ALA A 461 -5.39 14.23 -10.25
N ARG A 462 -4.16 13.87 -10.67
CA ARG A 462 -3.84 14.04 -12.08
C ARG A 462 -4.96 13.35 -12.85
N LYS A 463 -5.55 14.04 -13.83
CA LYS A 463 -6.66 13.57 -14.68
C LYS A 463 -6.29 12.34 -15.54
N ASP A 464 -5.24 11.62 -15.17
CA ASP A 464 -4.62 10.56 -15.94
C ASP A 464 -5.10 9.17 -15.45
N VAL A 465 -6.00 9.10 -14.46
CA VAL A 465 -6.28 7.83 -13.73
C VAL A 465 -7.77 7.53 -13.49
N ILE A 466 -8.71 8.36 -13.94
CA ILE A 466 -10.14 8.00 -13.91
C ILE A 466 -10.73 8.32 -15.28
N SER A 467 -10.92 7.27 -16.10
CA SER A 467 -11.98 7.29 -17.10
C SER A 467 -13.21 6.66 -16.45
N ASP A 468 -14.33 7.38 -16.53
CA ASP A 468 -15.64 6.81 -16.25
C ASP A 468 -15.93 5.78 -17.36
N ASP A 469 -15.70 4.49 -17.07
CA ASP A 469 -16.22 3.36 -17.85
C ASP A 469 -16.92 2.37 -16.92
#